data_AF-A0AAW7PPK2-F1
#
_entry.id   AF-A0AAW7PPK2-F1
#
_cell.length_a   1.000
_cell.length_b   1.000
_cell.length_c   1.000
_cell.angle_alpha   90.00
_cell.angle_beta   90.00
_cell.angle_gamma   90.00
#
_symmetry.space_group_name_H-M   'P 1'
#
loop_
_entity.id
_entity.type
_entity.pdbx_description
1 polymer ?
#
loop_
_entity_poly.entity_id
_entity_poly.type
_entity_poly.pdbx_seq_one_letter_code
_entity_poly.pdbx_strand_id
1 'polypeptide(L)'
;MNVLSFFNFTDIVSSSIAGLIIVIIIFFYKEKISSITDCSGLWYVKTITKETAYNPYRDMVLIYKMVVLQKGQDLEGTIEKIYENTSKNVSKEYIGKDRIRSKFKGYIERNYFGADKIYIHIIEKGTKRESTSFYKVINRCNHFFEGEFISTAGDSKGSCVWQRTPFL
;
A
#
# COMPACT_ATOMS: atom_id res chain seq x y z
N MET A 1 23.72 59.48 13.30
CA MET A 1 22.94 58.24 13.50
C MET A 1 21.55 58.46 12.94
N ASN A 2 21.22 57.83 11.81
CA ASN A 2 19.85 57.71 11.34
C ASN A 2 19.58 56.22 11.12
N VAL A 3 19.11 55.56 12.17
CA VAL A 3 18.71 54.14 12.16
C VAL A 3 17.33 53.96 11.47
N LEU A 4 16.75 55.04 10.95
CA LEU A 4 15.38 55.11 10.46
C LEU A 4 15.21 55.02 8.94
N SER A 5 16.28 54.89 8.14
CA SER A 5 16.17 54.61 6.70
C SER A 5 16.24 53.11 6.37
N PHE A 6 16.06 52.23 7.36
CA PHE A 6 16.43 50.82 7.26
C PHE A 6 15.33 49.87 6.75
N PHE A 7 14.14 50.37 6.45
CA PHE A 7 13.07 49.58 5.85
C PHE A 7 12.37 50.38 4.76
N ASN A 8 12.86 50.27 3.53
CA ASN A 8 12.10 50.73 2.37
C ASN A 8 10.82 49.88 2.29
N PHE A 9 9.67 50.54 2.37
CA PHE A 9 8.36 49.88 2.26
C PHE A 9 8.22 49.07 0.96
N THR A 10 8.90 49.52 -0.12
CA THR A 10 9.02 48.79 -1.39
C THR A 10 9.70 47.43 -1.25
N ASP A 11 10.68 47.30 -0.37
CA ASP A 11 11.44 46.07 -0.14
C ASP A 11 10.60 45.06 0.65
N ILE A 12 9.78 45.56 1.58
CA ILE A 12 8.82 44.74 2.32
C ILE A 12 7.73 44.20 1.38
N VAL A 13 7.17 45.08 0.55
CA VAL A 13 6.11 44.70 -0.41
C VAL A 13 6.65 43.73 -1.46
N SER A 14 7.83 43.98 -2.03
CA SER A 14 8.43 43.09 -3.03
C SER A 14 8.75 41.70 -2.46
N SER A 15 9.34 41.64 -1.26
CA SER A 15 9.62 40.38 -0.58
C SER A 15 8.35 39.60 -0.24
N SER A 16 7.28 40.30 0.14
CA SER A 16 5.98 39.68 0.44
C SER A 16 5.34 39.09 -0.82
N ILE A 17 5.40 39.81 -1.94
CA ILE A 17 4.92 39.32 -3.24
C ILE A 17 5.71 38.10 -3.70
N ALA A 18 7.04 38.12 -3.56
CA ALA A 18 7.89 36.98 -3.88
C ALA A 18 7.52 35.74 -3.03
N GLY A 19 7.30 35.93 -1.73
CA GLY A 19 6.83 34.86 -0.83
C GLY A 19 5.48 34.28 -1.26
N LEU A 20 4.52 35.13 -1.63
CA LEU A 20 3.21 34.70 -2.12
C LEU A 20 3.34 33.87 -3.41
N ILE A 21 4.17 34.31 -4.35
CA ILE A 21 4.42 33.60 -5.62
C ILE A 21 5.00 32.21 -5.34
N ILE A 22 5.97 32.08 -4.43
CA ILE A 22 6.54 30.79 -4.04
C ILE A 22 5.46 29.87 -3.44
N VAL A 23 4.60 30.39 -2.56
CA VAL A 23 3.50 29.60 -1.98
C VAL A 23 2.55 29.11 -3.08
N ILE A 24 2.21 29.97 -4.04
CA ILE A 24 1.36 29.61 -5.18
C ILE A 24 2.01 28.52 -6.03
N ILE A 25 3.29 28.65 -6.36
CA ILE A 25 4.04 27.64 -7.12
C ILE A 25 4.06 26.30 -6.38
N ILE A 26 4.35 26.30 -5.07
CA ILE A 26 4.35 25.09 -4.24
C ILE A 26 2.95 24.47 -4.18
N PHE A 27 1.90 25.28 -4.08
CA PHE A 27 0.51 24.80 -4.07
C PHE A 27 0.17 24.09 -5.39
N PHE A 28 0.43 24.73 -6.53
CA PHE A 28 0.18 24.12 -7.84
C PHE A 28 1.06 22.89 -8.09
N TYR A 29 2.31 22.89 -7.62
CA TYR A 29 3.18 21.72 -7.69
C TYR A 29 2.62 20.55 -6.87
N LYS A 30 2.18 20.82 -5.63
CA LYS A 30 1.56 19.81 -4.75
C LYS A 30 0.29 19.21 -5.33
N GLU A 31 -0.55 20.04 -5.95
CA GLU A 31 -1.85 19.61 -6.47
C GLU A 31 -1.74 18.87 -7.81
N LYS A 32 -0.85 19.32 -8.71
CA LYS A 32 -0.82 18.82 -10.09
C LYS A 32 0.22 17.71 -10.34
N ILE A 33 1.35 17.71 -9.63
CA ILE A 33 2.49 16.83 -9.96
C ILE A 33 2.62 15.66 -8.98
N SER A 34 2.31 15.87 -7.70
CA SER A 34 2.29 14.79 -6.70
C SER A 34 0.85 14.32 -6.51
N SER A 35 0.30 13.58 -7.47
CA SER A 35 -0.93 12.84 -7.21
C SER A 35 -0.62 11.64 -6.32
N ILE A 36 -1.55 11.32 -5.42
CA ILE A 36 -1.46 10.12 -4.61
C ILE A 36 -1.56 8.88 -5.51
N THR A 37 -0.83 7.82 -5.17
CA THR A 37 -0.93 6.55 -5.91
C THR A 37 -2.37 6.04 -5.93
N ASP A 38 -2.90 5.79 -7.14
CA ASP A 38 -4.22 5.18 -7.30
C ASP A 38 -4.17 3.67 -7.05
N CYS A 39 -4.73 3.29 -5.91
CA CYS A 39 -4.89 1.93 -5.44
C CYS A 39 -6.30 1.39 -5.72
N SER A 40 -7.22 2.20 -6.23
CA SER A 40 -8.64 1.84 -6.38
C SER A 40 -8.85 0.66 -7.33
N GLY A 41 -9.82 -0.19 -7.07
CA GLY A 41 -10.25 -1.26 -7.97
C GLY A 41 -9.67 -2.64 -7.64
N LEU A 42 -9.55 -3.49 -8.66
CA LEU A 42 -9.20 -4.90 -8.49
C LEU A 42 -7.69 -5.12 -8.49
N TRP A 43 -7.23 -5.99 -7.60
CA TRP A 43 -5.85 -6.43 -7.47
C TRP A 43 -5.77 -7.94 -7.27
N TYR A 44 -4.71 -8.53 -7.80
CA TYR A 44 -4.28 -9.87 -7.50
C TYR A 44 -3.03 -9.78 -6.65
N VAL A 45 -3.06 -10.43 -5.48
CA VAL A 45 -1.96 -10.38 -4.51
C VAL A 45 -1.36 -11.76 -4.41
N LYS A 46 -0.08 -11.90 -4.76
CA LYS A 46 0.70 -13.13 -4.53
C LYS A 46 1.60 -12.92 -3.33
N THR A 47 1.62 -13.90 -2.45
CA THR A 47 2.55 -13.96 -1.31
C THR A 47 3.42 -15.19 -1.44
N ILE A 48 4.67 -15.08 -1.00
CA ILE A 48 5.63 -16.19 -0.90
C ILE A 48 6.17 -16.15 0.52
N THR A 49 5.87 -17.18 1.31
CA THR A 49 6.33 -17.29 2.69
C THR A 49 7.80 -17.68 2.71
N LYS A 50 8.65 -16.87 3.35
CA LYS A 50 10.10 -17.10 3.43
C LYS A 50 10.50 -17.66 4.79
N GLU A 51 9.91 -17.13 5.86
CA GLU A 51 10.17 -17.55 7.23
C GLU A 51 8.85 -17.88 7.92
N THR A 52 8.82 -18.94 8.74
CA THR A 52 7.63 -19.40 9.45
C THR A 52 8.03 -20.34 10.59
N ALA A 53 7.27 -20.32 11.69
CA ALA A 53 7.37 -21.30 12.76
C ALA A 53 6.73 -22.66 12.39
N TYR A 54 5.93 -22.72 11.33
CA TYR A 54 5.24 -23.93 10.88
C TYR A 54 5.79 -24.39 9.52
N ASN A 55 6.68 -25.37 9.55
CA ASN A 55 7.44 -25.85 8.37
C ASN A 55 6.61 -26.08 7.10
N PRO A 56 5.36 -26.61 7.14
CA PRO A 56 4.55 -26.76 5.92
C PRO A 56 4.28 -25.46 5.16
N TYR A 57 4.36 -24.30 5.83
CA TYR A 57 4.19 -22.98 5.21
C TYR A 57 5.46 -22.43 4.58
N ARG A 58 6.62 -23.04 4.78
CA ARG A 58 7.85 -22.58 4.12
C ARG A 58 7.67 -22.65 2.61
N ASP A 59 8.09 -21.61 1.89
CA ASP A 59 7.92 -21.47 0.44
C ASP A 59 6.47 -21.57 -0.06
N MET A 60 5.49 -21.43 0.85
CA MET A 60 4.08 -21.47 0.49
C MET A 60 3.72 -20.24 -0.34
N VAL A 61 3.06 -20.50 -1.47
CA VAL A 61 2.53 -19.48 -2.37
C VAL A 61 1.04 -19.36 -2.12
N LEU A 62 0.57 -18.15 -1.82
CA LEU A 62 -0.85 -17.85 -1.72
C LEU A 62 -1.20 -16.75 -2.71
N ILE A 63 -2.32 -16.93 -3.41
CA ILE A 63 -2.86 -15.91 -4.30
C ILE A 63 -4.23 -15.49 -3.80
N TYR A 64 -4.43 -14.18 -3.78
CA TYR A 64 -5.66 -13.53 -3.36
C TYR A 64 -6.20 -12.63 -4.44
N LYS A 65 -7.51 -12.43 -4.42
CA LYS A 65 -8.23 -11.42 -5.17
C LYS A 65 -8.69 -10.33 -4.20
N MET A 66 -8.25 -9.10 -4.42
CA MET A 66 -8.48 -7.97 -3.52
C MET A 66 -9.21 -6.85 -4.26
N VAL A 67 -10.28 -6.34 -3.66
CA VAL A 67 -11.04 -5.18 -4.16
C VAL A 67 -10.81 -4.03 -3.21
N VAL A 68 -10.23 -2.95 -3.73
CA VAL A 68 -9.81 -1.78 -2.98
C VAL A 68 -10.72 -0.60 -3.25
N LEU A 69 -11.25 -0.02 -2.18
CA LEU A 69 -11.87 1.28 -2.16
C LEU A 69 -10.88 2.26 -1.51
N GLN A 70 -10.52 3.30 -2.25
CA GLN A 70 -9.65 4.36 -1.76
C GLN A 70 -10.46 5.62 -1.47
N LYS A 71 -10.25 6.20 -0.28
CA LYS A 71 -10.83 7.46 0.18
C LYS A 71 -9.69 8.40 0.56
N GLY A 72 -9.14 9.10 -0.43
CA GLY A 72 -7.92 9.89 -0.23
C GLY A 72 -6.74 8.97 0.10
N GLN A 73 -6.20 9.10 1.31
CA GLN A 73 -5.11 8.24 1.82
C GLN A 73 -5.61 6.95 2.45
N ASP A 74 -6.88 6.87 2.85
CA ASP A 74 -7.41 5.69 3.50
C ASP A 74 -7.80 4.62 2.49
N LEU A 75 -7.52 3.37 2.83
CA LEU A 75 -7.82 2.19 2.02
C LEU A 75 -8.70 1.24 2.82
N GLU A 76 -9.76 0.76 2.20
CA GLU A 76 -10.61 -0.28 2.76
C GLU A 76 -11.11 -1.21 1.67
N GLY A 77 -11.60 -2.38 2.06
CA GLY A 77 -12.22 -3.28 1.10
C GLY A 77 -12.22 -4.71 1.55
N THR A 78 -12.22 -5.61 0.56
CA THR A 78 -12.27 -7.05 0.81
C THR A 78 -11.24 -7.81 0.02
N ILE A 79 -10.81 -8.94 0.58
CA ILE A 79 -9.83 -9.83 0.00
C ILE A 79 -10.32 -11.27 0.11
N GLU A 80 -10.11 -12.05 -0.94
CA GLU A 80 -10.51 -13.46 -1.02
C GLU A 80 -9.30 -14.31 -1.39
N LYS A 81 -9.08 -15.40 -0.65
CA LYS A 81 -8.07 -16.41 -1.04
C LYS A 81 -8.63 -17.21 -2.22
N ILE A 82 -7.86 -17.27 -3.31
CA ILE A 82 -8.27 -17.97 -4.54
C ILE A 82 -7.36 -19.16 -4.87
N TYR A 83 -6.15 -19.18 -4.35
CA TYR A 83 -5.20 -20.28 -4.57
C TYR A 83 -4.22 -20.40 -3.42
N GLU A 84 -3.82 -21.64 -3.13
CA GLU A 84 -2.69 -21.96 -2.27
C GLU A 84 -1.84 -23.06 -2.89
N ASN A 85 -0.53 -22.96 -2.71
CA ASN A 85 0.42 -24.03 -2.97
C ASN A 85 1.38 -24.13 -1.79
N THR A 86 1.42 -25.30 -1.17
CA THR A 86 2.25 -25.57 0.00
C THR A 86 3.60 -26.17 -0.39
N SER A 87 4.59 -26.12 0.51
CA SER A 87 5.91 -26.79 0.32
C SER A 87 5.84 -28.26 -0.11
N LYS A 88 4.73 -28.94 0.21
CA LYS A 88 4.50 -30.34 -0.16
C LYS A 88 3.94 -30.50 -1.58
N ASN A 89 3.98 -29.46 -2.41
CA ASN A 89 3.37 -29.40 -3.74
C ASN A 89 1.87 -29.74 -3.75
N VAL A 90 1.19 -29.54 -2.62
CA VAL A 90 -0.27 -29.62 -2.57
C VAL A 90 -0.78 -28.25 -2.97
N SER A 91 -1.30 -28.17 -4.19
CA SER A 91 -1.98 -27.00 -4.71
C SER A 91 -3.50 -27.15 -4.57
N LYS A 92 -4.16 -26.04 -4.25
CA LYS A 92 -5.60 -25.98 -4.12
C LYS A 92 -6.11 -24.65 -4.65
N GLU A 93 -6.99 -24.74 -5.64
CA GLU A 93 -7.77 -23.62 -6.12
C GLU A 93 -9.08 -23.52 -5.33
N TYR A 94 -9.46 -22.30 -4.96
CA TYR A 94 -10.69 -22.02 -4.22
C TYR A 94 -11.73 -21.42 -5.19
N ILE A 95 -12.78 -22.19 -5.48
CA ILE A 95 -13.84 -21.82 -6.43
C ILE A 95 -15.16 -21.61 -5.66
N GLY A 96 -15.87 -20.54 -6.01
CA GLY A 96 -17.21 -20.26 -5.50
C GLY A 96 -17.27 -20.18 -3.97
N LYS A 97 -18.08 -21.06 -3.36
CA LYS A 97 -18.37 -21.08 -1.92
C LYS A 97 -17.16 -21.37 -1.03
N ASP A 98 -16.09 -21.95 -1.60
CA ASP A 98 -14.89 -22.31 -0.84
C ASP A 98 -13.95 -21.10 -0.65
N ARG A 99 -14.24 -19.97 -1.32
CA ARG A 99 -13.46 -18.73 -1.14
C ARG A 99 -13.73 -18.12 0.22
N ILE A 100 -12.67 -17.97 0.99
CA ILE A 100 -12.72 -17.31 2.29
C ILE A 100 -12.55 -15.81 2.06
N ARG A 101 -13.63 -15.06 2.30
CA ARG A 101 -13.65 -13.60 2.21
C ARG A 101 -13.30 -12.95 3.54
N SER A 102 -12.37 -12.01 3.48
CA SER A 102 -11.86 -11.23 4.60
C SER A 102 -11.96 -9.73 4.31
N LYS A 103 -11.91 -8.91 5.35
CA LYS A 103 -11.89 -7.44 5.24
C LYS A 103 -10.49 -6.94 5.53
N PHE A 104 -10.12 -5.83 4.90
CA PHE A 104 -8.88 -5.14 5.21
C PHE A 104 -9.14 -3.65 5.43
N LYS A 105 -8.21 -3.04 6.16
CA LYS A 105 -8.06 -1.59 6.28
C LYS A 105 -6.60 -1.24 6.06
N GLY A 106 -6.33 -0.03 5.61
CA GLY A 106 -4.98 0.42 5.37
C GLY A 106 -4.92 1.89 5.02
N TYR A 107 -3.73 2.36 4.70
CA TYR A 107 -3.51 3.74 4.31
C TYR A 107 -2.28 3.89 3.42
N ILE A 108 -2.21 5.03 2.74
CA ILE A 108 -1.09 5.46 1.90
C ILE A 108 -0.31 6.53 2.64
N GLU A 109 0.94 6.22 2.98
CA GLU A 109 1.92 7.20 3.44
C GLU A 109 2.59 7.82 2.22
N ARG A 110 2.30 9.11 2.00
CA ARG A 110 2.83 9.85 0.84
C ARG A 110 4.33 10.08 0.98
N ASN A 111 5.05 9.88 -0.11
CA ASN A 111 6.46 10.25 -0.20
C ASN A 111 6.66 11.26 -1.33
N TYR A 112 6.95 12.51 -1.01
CA TYR A 112 7.06 13.58 -2.03
C TYR A 112 8.28 13.44 -2.95
N PHE A 113 9.30 12.70 -2.51
CA PHE A 113 10.56 12.52 -3.24
C PHE A 113 10.78 11.07 -3.70
N GLY A 114 9.76 10.22 -3.63
CA GLY A 114 9.86 8.81 -3.99
C GLY A 114 8.51 8.14 -4.14
N ALA A 115 8.50 6.80 -4.19
CA ALA A 115 7.26 6.04 -4.23
C ALA A 115 6.50 6.14 -2.90
N ASP A 116 5.19 6.31 -2.99
CA ASP A 116 4.29 6.19 -1.84
C ASP A 116 4.43 4.79 -1.21
N LYS A 117 4.29 4.73 0.11
CA LYS A 117 4.24 3.47 0.86
C LYS A 117 2.80 3.17 1.20
N ILE A 118 2.41 1.92 1.02
CA ILE A 118 1.04 1.45 1.26
C ILE A 118 1.11 0.42 2.38
N TYR A 119 0.29 0.62 3.40
CA TYR A 119 0.17 -0.27 4.54
C TYR A 119 -1.22 -0.85 4.59
N ILE A 120 -1.31 -2.17 4.68
CA ILE A 120 -2.59 -2.88 4.72
C ILE A 120 -2.59 -3.87 5.88
N HIS A 121 -3.64 -3.81 6.68
CA HIS A 121 -3.93 -4.75 7.75
C HIS A 121 -5.19 -5.55 7.40
N ILE A 122 -5.05 -6.87 7.39
CA ILE A 122 -6.08 -7.83 7.01
C ILE A 122 -6.43 -8.66 8.23
N ILE A 123 -7.73 -8.80 8.48
CA ILE A 123 -8.24 -9.76 9.46
C ILE A 123 -8.76 -10.96 8.67
N GLU A 124 -7.99 -12.04 8.70
CA GLU A 124 -8.26 -13.27 7.99
C GLU A 124 -9.12 -14.21 8.83
N LYS A 125 -10.25 -14.64 8.27
CA LYS A 125 -11.09 -15.66 8.89
C LYS A 125 -10.59 -17.05 8.51
N GLY A 126 -9.70 -17.62 9.31
CA GLY A 126 -9.33 -19.02 9.17
C GLY A 126 -10.48 -19.96 9.57
N THR A 127 -10.38 -21.24 9.20
CA THR A 127 -11.39 -22.26 9.56
C THR A 127 -11.46 -22.55 11.05
N LYS A 128 -10.34 -22.41 11.77
CA LYS A 128 -10.23 -22.70 13.22
C LYS A 128 -10.01 -21.47 14.10
N ARG A 129 -9.41 -20.41 13.54
CA ARG A 129 -9.10 -19.17 14.26
C ARG A 129 -9.03 -18.00 13.30
N GLU A 130 -9.24 -16.80 13.82
CA GLU A 130 -8.86 -15.59 13.13
C GLU A 130 -7.34 -15.40 13.18
N SER A 131 -6.77 -14.98 12.07
CA SER A 131 -5.38 -14.53 11.96
C SER A 131 -5.36 -13.12 11.42
N THR A 132 -4.23 -12.44 11.60
CA THR A 132 -4.00 -11.12 11.05
C THR A 132 -2.77 -11.16 10.18
N SER A 133 -2.83 -10.43 9.07
CA SER A 133 -1.74 -10.25 8.14
C SER A 133 -1.55 -8.76 7.90
N PHE A 134 -0.31 -8.30 7.98
CA PHE A 134 0.10 -6.94 7.71
C PHE A 134 1.00 -6.90 6.48
N TYR A 135 0.77 -5.93 5.60
CA TYR A 135 1.48 -5.76 4.35
C TYR A 135 2.05 -4.36 4.28
N LYS A 136 3.28 -4.27 3.79
CA LYS A 136 3.95 -3.02 3.44
C LYS A 136 4.44 -3.13 2.02
N VAL A 137 3.88 -2.32 1.12
CA VAL A 137 4.24 -2.34 -0.30
C VAL A 137 4.55 -0.94 -0.82
N ILE A 138 5.34 -0.88 -1.88
CA ILE A 138 5.65 0.36 -2.60
C ILE A 138 5.26 0.23 -4.06
N ASN A 139 4.85 1.33 -4.67
CA ASN A 139 4.61 1.38 -6.10
C ASN A 139 5.93 1.43 -6.86
N ARG A 140 6.20 0.42 -7.69
CA ARG A 140 7.41 0.37 -8.53
C ARG A 140 7.19 1.01 -9.90
N CYS A 141 6.19 0.53 -10.64
CA CYS A 141 5.82 0.99 -11.97
C CYS A 141 4.51 0.32 -12.43
N ASN A 142 3.75 0.92 -13.35
CA ASN A 142 2.63 0.29 -14.06
C ASN A 142 1.60 -0.46 -13.19
N HIS A 143 1.20 0.11 -12.06
CA HIS A 143 0.27 -0.53 -11.11
C HIS A 143 0.77 -1.90 -10.63
N PHE A 144 2.08 -2.00 -10.39
CA PHE A 144 2.73 -3.15 -9.78
C PHE A 144 3.28 -2.72 -8.42
N PHE A 145 2.78 -3.36 -7.36
CA PHE A 145 3.31 -3.13 -6.01
C PHE A 145 4.12 -4.32 -5.55
N GLU A 146 5.22 -4.02 -4.87
CA GLU A 146 6.13 -5.01 -4.31
C GLU A 146 6.39 -4.66 -2.84
N GLY A 147 6.53 -5.69 -2.02
CA GLY A 147 6.99 -5.50 -0.66
C GLY A 147 6.92 -6.77 0.15
N GLU A 148 6.54 -6.62 1.40
CA GLU A 148 6.64 -7.67 2.40
C GLU A 148 5.32 -7.82 3.16
N PHE A 149 5.11 -9.02 3.69
CA PHE A 149 4.02 -9.30 4.60
C PHE A 149 4.52 -10.01 5.85
N ILE A 150 3.77 -9.84 6.93
CA ILE A 150 3.92 -10.55 8.20
C ILE A 150 2.52 -11.05 8.58
N SER A 151 2.41 -12.29 9.06
CA SER A 151 1.16 -12.88 9.49
C SER A 151 1.31 -13.65 10.79
N THR A 152 0.29 -13.57 11.64
CA THR A 152 0.18 -14.42 12.84
C THR A 152 -0.23 -15.86 12.50
N ALA A 153 -0.57 -16.13 11.24
CA ALA A 153 -0.76 -17.50 10.75
C ALA A 153 0.62 -18.18 10.61
N GLY A 154 0.90 -19.13 11.51
CA GLY A 154 2.17 -19.86 11.52
C GLY A 154 3.40 -18.98 11.76
N ASP A 155 3.22 -17.82 12.40
CA ASP A 155 4.24 -16.79 12.62
C ASP A 155 5.11 -16.58 11.39
N SER A 156 4.43 -16.27 10.29
CA SER A 156 5.02 -16.27 8.95
C SER A 156 5.33 -14.86 8.48
N LYS A 157 6.37 -14.75 7.66
CA LYS A 157 6.72 -13.52 6.94
C LYS A 157 7.34 -13.85 5.60
N GLY A 158 7.26 -12.92 4.67
CA GLY A 158 7.79 -13.12 3.34
C GLY A 158 7.55 -11.94 2.42
N SER A 159 7.64 -12.20 1.12
CA SER A 159 7.45 -11.18 0.09
C SER A 159 6.06 -11.25 -0.51
N CYS A 160 5.56 -10.11 -0.99
CA CYS A 160 4.32 -10.03 -1.72
C CYS A 160 4.44 -9.17 -2.98
N VAL A 161 3.66 -9.52 -3.99
CA VAL A 161 3.55 -8.82 -5.26
C VAL A 161 2.08 -8.61 -5.59
N TRP A 162 1.74 -7.40 -6.04
CA TRP A 162 0.39 -6.98 -6.34
C TRP A 162 0.34 -6.48 -7.77
N GLN A 163 -0.63 -6.97 -8.55
CA GLN A 163 -0.81 -6.57 -9.94
C GLN A 163 -2.29 -6.53 -10.31
N ARG A 164 -2.62 -5.82 -11.39
CA ARG A 164 -4.01 -5.65 -11.86
C ARG A 164 -4.53 -6.87 -12.64
N THR A 165 -3.63 -7.72 -13.15
CA THR A 165 -3.95 -8.91 -13.93
C THR A 165 -3.79 -10.19 -13.09
N PRO A 166 -4.50 -11.28 -13.40
CA PRO A 166 -4.29 -12.57 -12.73
C PRO A 166 -2.84 -13.05 -12.87
N PHE A 167 -2.33 -13.74 -11.85
CA PHE A 167 -1.08 -14.50 -11.99
C PHE A 167 -1.38 -15.74 -12.83
N LEU A 168 -0.65 -15.89 -13.95
CA LEU A 168 -0.66 -17.10 -14.79
C LEU A 168 -0.01 -18.28 -14.05
#